data_AF-A0A7G6YLA7-F1
#
_entry.id   AF-A0A7G6YLA7-F1
#
_cell.length_a   1.000
_cell.length_b   1.000
_cell.length_c   1.000
_cell.angle_alpha   90.00
_cell.angle_beta   90.00
_cell.angle_gamma   90.00
#
_symmetry.space_group_name_H-M   'P 1'
#
loop_
_entity.id
_entity.type
_entity.pdbx_description
1 polymer ?
#
loop_
_entity_poly.entity_id
_entity_poly.type
_entity_poly.pdbx_seq_one_letter_code
_entity_poly.pdbx_strand_id
1 'polypeptide(L)'
;MKKAYLTAALLLGLYSSSLAKGSHQEPDEKATIQQRAVVLTRAMATKMRLDEGQYLKLKQLNVRWLTEMEALKQDGSTTISALDENASAMQAQYESEMLALLYPAQQQIYRHLENTRMAFRAE
;
A
#
# COMPACT_ATOMS: atom_id res chain seq x y z
N MET A 1 0.19 -2.15 -32.92
CA MET A 1 0.74 -2.83 -31.73
C MET A 1 -0.26 -2.67 -30.59
N LYS A 2 -1.17 -3.64 -30.44
CA LYS A 2 -2.17 -3.71 -29.37
C LYS A 2 -1.96 -5.05 -28.68
N LYS A 3 -2.01 -5.04 -27.34
CA LYS A 3 -2.00 -6.16 -26.36
C LYS A 3 -0.75 -6.17 -25.49
N ALA A 4 -0.90 -5.62 -24.29
CA ALA A 4 -0.50 -6.27 -23.04
C ALA A 4 -1.23 -5.56 -21.88
N TYR A 5 -2.57 -5.62 -21.91
CA TYR A 5 -3.39 -5.36 -20.74
C TYR A 5 -3.33 -6.60 -19.85
N LEU A 6 -2.77 -6.50 -18.64
CA LEU A 6 -3.10 -7.33 -17.46
C LEU A 6 -2.16 -7.00 -16.29
N THR A 7 -2.38 -5.87 -15.63
CA THR A 7 -1.69 -5.51 -14.38
C THR A 7 -2.70 -5.13 -13.28
N ALA A 8 -3.76 -5.93 -13.13
CA ALA A 8 -4.74 -5.75 -12.06
C ALA A 8 -5.01 -7.01 -11.22
N ALA A 9 -4.31 -8.12 -11.42
CA ALA A 9 -4.70 -9.41 -10.83
C ALA A 9 -3.64 -10.15 -10.00
N LEU A 10 -2.48 -9.55 -9.70
CA LEU A 10 -1.39 -10.29 -9.02
C LEU A 10 -0.83 -9.60 -7.77
N LEU A 11 -1.71 -9.01 -6.96
CA LEU A 11 -1.45 -8.75 -5.52
C LEU A 11 -2.19 -9.74 -4.61
N LEU A 12 -2.86 -10.75 -5.18
CA LEU A 12 -3.62 -11.78 -4.45
C LEU A 12 -2.88 -13.13 -4.34
N GLY A 13 -1.71 -13.30 -4.96
CA GLY A 13 -1.05 -14.61 -5.11
C GLY A 13 -0.12 -15.07 -3.98
N LEU A 14 0.15 -14.27 -2.94
CA LEU A 14 1.15 -14.62 -1.92
C LEU A 14 0.58 -14.80 -0.50
N TYR A 15 -0.73 -14.97 -0.34
CA TYR A 15 -1.34 -15.25 0.97
C TYR A 15 -1.30 -16.72 1.41
N SER A 16 -0.72 -17.62 0.61
CA SER A 16 -0.74 -19.05 0.87
C SER A 16 0.52 -19.53 1.58
N SER A 17 0.65 -19.28 2.88
CA SER A 17 1.12 -20.25 3.88
C SER A 17 1.30 -19.63 5.27
N SER A 18 0.20 -19.58 6.04
CA SER A 18 0.33 -19.85 7.48
C SER A 18 -0.73 -20.88 7.86
N LEU A 19 -0.24 -22.01 8.37
CA LEU A 19 -1.00 -23.18 8.74
C LEU A 19 -1.78 -22.94 10.03
N ALA A 20 -3.06 -23.32 9.97
CA ALA A 20 -3.82 -24.00 11.02
C ALA A 20 -4.11 -23.27 12.36
N LYS A 21 -5.32 -22.70 12.47
CA LYS A 21 -6.44 -23.31 13.21
C LYS A 21 -7.69 -22.43 13.15
N GLY A 22 -8.79 -23.01 12.69
CA GLY A 22 -10.15 -22.64 13.11
C GLY A 22 -10.92 -21.71 12.18
N SER A 23 -12.09 -22.20 11.79
CA SER A 23 -13.25 -21.51 11.17
C SER A 23 -13.05 -20.87 9.80
N HIS A 24 -13.43 -21.65 8.79
CA HIS A 24 -14.46 -21.31 7.79
C HIS A 24 -14.91 -19.84 7.82
N GLN A 25 -14.48 -19.05 6.84
CA GLN A 25 -15.19 -17.84 6.46
C GLN A 25 -15.24 -17.74 4.94
N GLU A 26 -16.49 -17.70 4.48
CA GLU A 26 -16.98 -17.33 3.15
C GLU A 26 -16.28 -16.09 2.56
N PRO A 27 -16.39 -15.83 1.23
CA PRO A 27 -15.50 -14.94 0.51
C PRO A 27 -15.48 -13.54 1.13
N ASP A 28 -14.28 -13.16 1.58
CA ASP A 28 -13.90 -11.92 2.24
C ASP A 28 -14.71 -10.70 1.73
N GLU A 29 -15.74 -10.36 2.50
CA GLU A 29 -16.46 -9.10 2.43
C GLU A 29 -15.42 -7.98 2.41
N LYS A 30 -15.34 -7.22 1.29
CA LYS A 30 -14.28 -6.23 1.01
C LYS A 30 -13.77 -5.55 2.28
N ALA A 31 -12.60 -5.98 2.76
CA ALA A 31 -12.01 -5.43 3.97
C ALA A 31 -12.07 -3.89 3.95
N THR A 32 -12.58 -3.30 5.03
CA THR A 32 -12.79 -1.85 5.15
C THR A 32 -11.47 -1.09 5.02
N ILE A 33 -11.52 0.20 4.64
CA ILE A 33 -10.33 1.08 4.59
C ILE A 33 -9.55 1.04 5.91
N GLN A 34 -10.25 0.99 7.04
CA GLN A 34 -9.63 0.93 8.36
C GLN A 34 -8.84 -0.36 8.58
N GLN A 35 -9.40 -1.52 8.20
CA GLN A 35 -8.70 -2.81 8.29
C GLN A 35 -7.46 -2.83 7.38
N ARG A 36 -7.59 -2.35 6.15
CA ARG A 36 -6.46 -2.24 5.20
C ARG A 36 -5.36 -1.33 5.74
N ALA A 37 -5.72 -0.17 6.29
CA ALA A 37 -4.77 0.75 6.90
C ALA A 37 -4.04 0.10 8.08
N VAL A 38 -4.73 -0.67 8.94
CA VAL A 38 -4.10 -1.39 10.05
C VAL A 38 -3.11 -2.43 9.55
N VAL A 39 -3.49 -3.24 8.55
CA VAL A 39 -2.60 -4.26 7.97
C VAL A 39 -1.35 -3.61 7.38
N LEU A 40 -1.53 -2.57 6.57
CA LEU A 40 -0.43 -1.83 5.95
C LEU A 40 0.50 -1.20 7.00
N THR A 41 -0.07 -0.58 8.04
CA THR A 41 0.70 0.01 9.14
C THR A 41 1.48 -1.05 9.91
N ARG A 42 0.87 -2.20 10.24
CA ARG A 42 1.57 -3.30 10.93
C ARG A 42 2.74 -3.82 10.11
N ALA A 43 2.55 -4.03 8.81
CA ALA A 43 3.60 -4.50 7.92
C ALA A 43 4.80 -3.54 7.90
N MET A 44 4.53 -2.23 7.82
CA MET A 44 5.55 -1.18 7.87
C MET A 44 6.22 -1.07 9.25
N ALA A 45 5.42 -1.14 10.32
CA ALA A 45 5.90 -1.09 11.70
C ALA A 45 6.89 -2.21 12.01
N THR A 46 6.59 -3.44 11.58
CA THR A 46 7.48 -4.59 11.76
C THR A 46 8.78 -4.41 10.99
N LYS A 47 8.72 -3.98 9.72
CA LYS A 47 9.91 -3.87 8.86
C LYS A 47 10.83 -2.71 9.27
N MET A 48 10.25 -1.56 9.64
CA MET A 48 10.99 -0.35 9.97
C MET A 48 11.20 -0.14 11.46
N ARG A 49 10.67 -1.04 12.32
CA ARG A 49 10.73 -0.94 13.78
C ARG A 49 10.23 0.42 14.27
N LEU A 50 9.01 0.78 13.87
CA LEU A 50 8.38 2.04 14.24
C LEU A 50 8.07 2.07 15.74
N ASP A 51 8.22 3.24 16.36
CA ASP A 51 7.68 3.48 17.69
C ASP A 51 6.15 3.71 17.65
N GLU A 52 5.51 3.76 18.83
CA GLU A 52 4.06 3.90 18.94
C GLU A 52 3.55 5.23 18.34
N GLY A 53 4.31 6.32 18.51
CA GLY A 53 3.95 7.62 17.96
C GLY A 53 3.99 7.61 16.43
N GLN A 54 5.03 7.02 15.85
CA GLN A 54 5.17 6.80 14.41
C GLN A 54 4.07 5.87 13.88
N TYR A 55 3.75 4.81 14.62
CA TYR A 55 2.69 3.86 14.26
C TYR A 55 1.34 4.55 14.10
N LEU A 56 0.92 5.35 15.09
CA LEU A 56 -0.37 6.03 15.06
C LEU A 56 -0.46 7.06 13.92
N LYS A 57 0.60 7.85 13.72
CA LYS A 57 0.67 8.83 12.62
C LYS A 57 0.65 8.16 11.25
N LEU A 58 1.40 7.07 11.09
CA LEU A 58 1.42 6.31 9.84
C LEU A 58 0.07 5.64 9.57
N LYS A 59 -0.62 5.14 10.60
CA LYS A 59 -1.98 4.61 10.45
C LYS A 59 -2.95 5.68 9.94
N GLN A 60 -2.91 6.89 10.51
CA GLN A 60 -3.74 8.00 10.06
C GLN A 60 -3.43 8.38 8.60
N LEU A 61 -2.14 8.48 8.27
CA LEU A 61 -1.68 8.73 6.90
C LEU A 61 -2.18 7.65 5.92
N ASN A 62 -2.10 6.38 6.30
CA ASN A 62 -2.58 5.24 5.51
C ASN A 62 -4.10 5.29 5.28
N VAL A 63 -4.87 5.63 6.32
CA VAL A 63 -6.33 5.78 6.19
C VAL A 63 -6.65 6.89 5.19
N ARG A 64 -5.99 8.04 5.31
CA ARG A 64 -6.22 9.18 4.42
C ARG A 64 -5.89 8.81 2.97
N TRP A 65 -4.69 8.29 2.72
CA TRP A 65 -4.26 7.90 1.37
C TRP A 65 -5.19 6.85 0.74
N LEU A 66 -5.59 5.81 1.49
CA LEU A 66 -6.52 4.80 0.98
C LEU A 66 -7.91 5.39 0.67
N THR A 67 -8.37 6.35 1.47
CA THR A 67 -9.66 7.03 1.26
C THR A 67 -9.62 7.89 0.00
N GLU A 68 -8.56 8.70 -0.15
CA GLU A 68 -8.39 9.55 -1.34
C GLU A 68 -8.23 8.70 -2.61
N MET A 69 -7.49 7.59 -2.54
CA MET A 69 -7.27 6.71 -3.68
C MET A 69 -8.56 5.99 -4.10
N GLU A 70 -9.40 5.61 -3.14
CA GLU A 70 -10.71 5.05 -3.43
C GLU A 70 -11.64 6.11 -4.04
N ALA A 71 -11.63 7.34 -3.53
CA ALA A 71 -12.40 8.44 -4.09
C ALA A 71 -11.97 8.76 -5.54
N LEU A 72 -10.66 8.80 -5.81
CA LEU A 72 -10.11 9.01 -7.15
C LEU A 72 -10.57 7.91 -8.13
N LYS A 73 -10.66 6.65 -7.69
CA LYS A 73 -11.14 5.54 -8.53
C LYS A 73 -12.65 5.56 -8.75
N GLN A 74 -13.40 6.13 -7.82
CA GLN A 74 -14.85 6.27 -7.93
C GLN A 74 -15.26 7.46 -8.79
N ASP A 75 -14.36 8.40 -9.05
CA ASP A 75 -14.58 9.47 -10.01
C ASP A 75 -14.57 8.95 -11.44
N GLY A 76 -15.75 8.52 -11.91
CA GLY A 76 -15.97 8.03 -13.27
C GLY A 76 -15.83 9.10 -14.36
N SER A 77 -15.56 10.37 -14.02
CA SER A 77 -15.31 11.44 -14.99
C SER A 77 -13.83 11.55 -15.40
N THR A 78 -12.92 10.92 -14.65
CA THR A 78 -11.48 10.99 -14.87
C THR A 78 -11.04 10.05 -16.00
N THR A 79 -10.28 10.59 -16.97
CA THR A 79 -9.69 9.76 -18.05
C THR A 79 -8.63 8.81 -17.49
N ILE A 80 -8.36 7.68 -18.15
CA ILE A 80 -7.34 6.71 -17.68
C ILE A 80 -5.96 7.37 -17.51
N SER A 81 -5.59 8.30 -18.40
CA SER A 81 -4.31 9.02 -18.31
C SER A 81 -4.27 9.95 -17.09
N ALA A 82 -5.36 10.67 -16.84
CA ALA A 82 -5.46 11.56 -15.67
C ALA A 82 -5.54 10.77 -14.36
N LEU A 83 -6.14 9.57 -14.37
CA LEU A 83 -6.16 8.66 -13.22
C LEU A 83 -4.75 8.23 -12.83
N ASP A 84 -3.92 7.86 -13.81
CA ASP A 84 -2.53 7.43 -13.58
C ASP A 84 -1.67 8.59 -13.06
N GLU A 85 -1.78 9.77 -13.67
CA GLU A 85 -1.07 10.98 -13.24
C GLU A 85 -1.43 11.37 -11.80
N ASN A 86 -2.73 11.40 -11.48
CA ASN A 86 -3.22 11.70 -10.14
C ASN A 86 -2.77 10.65 -9.12
N ALA A 87 -2.85 9.36 -9.48
CA ALA A 87 -2.40 8.29 -8.59
C ALA A 87 -0.89 8.37 -8.30
N SER A 88 -0.09 8.68 -9.32
CA SER A 88 1.36 8.90 -9.19
C SER A 88 1.68 10.08 -8.27
N ALA A 89 1.01 11.22 -8.47
CA ALA A 89 1.17 12.41 -7.63
C ALA A 89 0.78 12.13 -6.17
N MET A 90 -0.34 11.44 -5.94
CA MET A 90 -0.76 11.02 -4.61
C MET A 90 0.23 10.07 -3.94
N GLN A 91 0.81 9.15 -4.72
CA GLN A 91 1.84 8.25 -4.20
C GLN A 91 3.10 9.02 -3.77
N ALA A 92 3.57 9.96 -4.59
CA ALA A 92 4.74 10.79 -4.27
C ALA A 92 4.51 11.64 -3.00
N GLN A 93 3.31 12.22 -2.85
CA GLN A 93 2.94 12.96 -1.64
C GLN A 93 2.91 12.04 -0.40
N TYR A 94 2.25 10.88 -0.51
CA TYR A 94 2.19 9.90 0.58
C TYR A 94 3.59 9.48 1.04
N GLU A 95 4.49 9.21 0.10
CA GLU A 95 5.86 8.84 0.41
C GLU A 95 6.63 9.96 1.10
N SER A 96 6.51 11.20 0.60
CA SER A 96 7.15 12.36 1.22
C SER A 96 6.72 12.55 2.68
N GLU A 97 5.41 12.47 2.95
CA GLU A 97 4.88 12.60 4.30
C GLU A 97 5.28 11.45 5.21
N MET A 98 5.27 10.21 4.69
CA MET A 98 5.74 9.05 5.44
C MET A 98 7.23 9.20 5.79
N LEU A 99 8.09 9.59 4.86
CA LEU A 99 9.52 9.80 5.11
C LEU A 99 9.77 10.86 6.19
N ALA A 100 8.93 11.91 6.24
CA ALA A 100 8.98 12.93 7.28
C ALA A 100 8.64 12.39 8.69
N LEU A 101 7.93 11.26 8.80
CA LEU A 101 7.66 10.58 10.08
C LEU A 101 8.82 9.70 10.56
N LEU A 102 9.72 9.31 9.66
CA LEU A 102 10.75 8.31 9.93
C LEU A 102 12.06 8.95 10.41
N TYR A 103 12.71 8.29 11.36
CA TYR A 103 14.10 8.60 11.71
C TYR A 103 15.05 8.29 10.53
N PRO A 104 16.22 8.93 10.44
CA PRO A 104 17.15 8.72 9.33
C PRO A 104 17.51 7.25 9.09
N ALA A 105 17.71 6.45 10.15
CA ALA A 105 17.99 5.02 10.03
C ALA A 105 16.82 4.24 9.40
N GLN A 106 15.59 4.58 9.75
CA GLN A 106 14.38 3.95 9.20
C GLN A 106 14.14 4.34 7.74
N GLN A 107 14.50 5.56 7.34
CA GLN A 107 14.44 5.98 5.94
C GLN A 107 15.39 5.16 5.05
N GLN A 108 16.57 4.78 5.56
CA GLN A 108 17.49 3.90 4.82
C GLN A 108 16.89 2.50 4.63
N ILE A 109 16.24 1.96 5.66
CA ILE A 109 15.51 0.68 5.57
C ILE A 109 14.41 0.79 4.51
N TYR A 110 13.63 1.88 4.52
CA TYR A 110 12.58 2.11 3.53
C TYR A 110 13.14 2.13 2.09
N ARG A 111 14.18 2.92 1.82
CA ARG A 111 14.82 2.98 0.50
C ARG A 111 15.36 1.63 0.06
N HIS A 112 15.93 0.86 0.97
CA HIS A 112 16.40 -0.49 0.66
C HIS A 112 15.24 -1.41 0.25
N LEU A 113 14.14 -1.41 1.00
CA LEU A 113 12.95 -2.20 0.68
C LEU A 113 12.33 -1.82 -0.68
N GLU A 114 12.31 -0.53 -0.99
CA GLU A 114 11.83 -0.03 -2.27
C GLU A 114 12.71 -0.48 -3.43
N ASN A 115 14.03 -0.33 -3.30
CA ASN A 115 14.98 -0.78 -4.31
C ASN A 115 14.89 -2.28 -4.56
N THR A 116 14.74 -3.10 -3.50
CA THR A 116 14.51 -4.54 -3.65
C THR A 116 13.19 -4.83 -4.39
N ARG A 117 12.12 -4.09 -4.10
CA ARG A 117 10.83 -4.23 -4.79
C ARG A 117 10.93 -3.86 -6.27
N MET A 118 11.69 -2.82 -6.60
CA MET A 118 11.92 -2.40 -7.99
C MET A 118 12.82 -3.39 -8.74
N ALA A 119 13.85 -3.93 -8.10
CA ALA A 119 14.76 -4.91 -8.69
C ALA A 119 14.01 -6.19 -9.12
N PHE A 120 13.14 -6.73 -8.27
CA PHE A 120 12.32 -7.91 -8.59
C PHE A 120 11.28 -7.65 -9.71
N ARG A 121 11.00 -6.38 -10.05
CA ARG A 121 10.05 -6.01 -11.10
C ARG A 121 10.68 -5.91 -12.49
N ALA A 122 12.00 -5.82 -12.57
CA ALA A 122 12.75 -5.58 -13.80
C ALA A 122 13.27 -6.86 -14.49
N GLU A 123 13.06 -8.02 -13.87
CA GLU A 123 13.34 -9.37 -14.41
C GLU A 123 12.06 -9.99 -15.02
#